data_AF-A0AAW9W752-F1
#
_entry.id   AF-A0AAW9W752-F1
#
_cell.length_a   1.000
_cell.length_b   1.000
_cell.length_c   1.000
_cell.angle_alpha   90.00
_cell.angle_beta   90.00
_cell.angle_gamma   90.00
#
_symmetry.space_group_name_H-M   'P 1'
#
loop_
_entity.id
_entity.type
_entity.pdbx_description
1 polymer ?
#
loop_
_entity_poly.entity_id
_entity_poly.type
_entity_poly.pdbx_seq_one_letter_code
_entity_poly.pdbx_strand_id
1 'polypeptide(L)'
;VLLKSKAAIKKDFSKLLIPIGIFDIESLKHLVSSLHSDTLPDFMVREVESIWNEYETFNNIRVLDVGADLAYFKHLKLLSNELDEVLSQVIVEMIDFYNIITVKRGLSQNKSHGDILQLLSDEGSISAKEFIYIVENQEIFVWFNKINPSLDSIFSTYELKMQDATISSSELEFLCDLLLYKTLDQGRYNVEGPLVLARYLLGCEFEVKNLRMIISALQNTIPFESIKERIRPHYGS
;
A
#
# COMPACT_ATOMS: atom_id res chain seq x y z
N VAL A 1 -14.85 -5.81 0.19
CA VAL A 1 -16.32 -5.57 0.03
C VAL A 1 -17.14 -6.86 0.10
N LEU A 2 -16.86 -7.87 -0.72
CA LEU A 2 -17.65 -9.11 -0.76
C LEU A 2 -17.65 -9.86 0.59
N LEU A 3 -16.49 -10.04 1.23
CA LEU A 3 -16.39 -10.64 2.58
C LEU A 3 -17.27 -9.92 3.62
N LYS A 4 -17.21 -8.58 3.65
CA LYS A 4 -18.08 -7.76 4.48
C LYS A 4 -19.57 -7.91 4.15
N SER A 5 -19.91 -8.13 2.88
CA SER A 5 -21.29 -8.37 2.45
C SER A 5 -21.81 -9.71 2.99
N LYS A 6 -20.94 -10.74 3.00
CA LYS A 6 -21.25 -12.05 3.60
C LYS A 6 -21.45 -11.95 5.12
N ALA A 7 -20.60 -11.17 5.81
CA ALA A 7 -20.72 -10.94 7.25
C ALA A 7 -21.93 -10.07 7.64
N ALA A 8 -22.26 -9.05 6.84
CA ALA A 8 -23.37 -8.15 7.10
C ALA A 8 -24.70 -8.76 6.62
N ILE A 9 -25.34 -9.56 7.47
CA ILE A 9 -26.68 -10.08 7.25
C ILE A 9 -27.63 -8.88 6.98
N LYS A 10 -28.07 -8.71 5.72
CA LYS A 10 -29.02 -7.68 5.18
C LYS A 10 -28.46 -6.37 4.60
N LYS A 11 -27.19 -6.25 4.22
CA LYS A 11 -26.72 -5.09 3.43
C LYS A 11 -26.13 -5.51 2.08
N ASP A 12 -26.74 -5.01 1.01
CA ASP A 12 -26.19 -5.12 -0.35
C ASP A 12 -25.15 -4.03 -0.59
N PHE A 13 -23.91 -4.44 -0.81
CA PHE A 13 -22.79 -3.55 -1.15
C PHE A 13 -22.37 -3.66 -2.63
N SER A 14 -23.19 -4.27 -3.49
CA SER A 14 -22.85 -4.48 -4.91
C SER A 14 -22.52 -3.18 -5.65
N LYS A 15 -23.14 -2.06 -5.25
CA LYS A 15 -22.86 -0.72 -5.81
C LYS A 15 -21.45 -0.19 -5.53
N LEU A 16 -20.73 -0.78 -4.56
CA LEU A 16 -19.36 -0.42 -4.21
C LEU A 16 -18.33 -1.26 -4.97
N LEU A 17 -18.76 -2.24 -5.76
CA LEU A 17 -17.87 -3.09 -6.55
C LEU A 17 -17.39 -2.34 -7.79
N ILE A 18 -16.09 -2.41 -8.04
CA ILE A 18 -15.43 -1.81 -9.20
C ILE A 18 -14.82 -2.96 -10.02
N PRO A 19 -15.28 -3.20 -11.27
CA PRO A 19 -14.86 -4.33 -12.09
C PRO A 19 -13.53 -4.06 -12.81
N ILE A 20 -12.45 -3.84 -12.05
CA ILE A 20 -11.11 -3.57 -12.59
C ILE A 20 -10.15 -4.77 -12.47
N GLY A 21 -10.58 -5.84 -11.80
CA GLY A 21 -9.80 -7.07 -11.66
C GLY A 21 -9.87 -7.96 -12.90
N ILE A 22 -8.92 -8.89 -13.01
CA ILE A 22 -8.87 -9.88 -14.11
C ILE A 22 -9.94 -10.98 -13.99
N PHE A 23 -10.49 -11.17 -12.79
CA PHE A 23 -11.55 -12.14 -12.52
C PHE A 23 -12.90 -11.43 -12.49
N ASP A 24 -13.93 -12.09 -13.04
CA ASP A 24 -15.28 -11.56 -13.03
C ASP A 24 -15.87 -11.54 -11.62
N ILE A 25 -16.81 -10.60 -11.41
CA ILE A 25 -17.41 -10.38 -10.09
C ILE A 25 -18.23 -11.60 -9.62
N GLU A 26 -18.84 -12.36 -10.53
CA GLU A 26 -19.68 -13.51 -10.15
C GLU A 26 -18.84 -14.67 -9.64
N SER A 27 -17.70 -14.96 -10.27
CA SER A 27 -16.72 -15.93 -9.76
C SER A 27 -16.21 -15.55 -8.36
N LEU A 28 -15.92 -14.27 -8.12
CA LEU A 28 -15.48 -13.78 -6.81
C LEU A 28 -16.60 -13.84 -5.76
N LYS A 29 -17.84 -13.54 -6.14
CA LYS A 29 -19.03 -13.70 -5.28
C LYS A 29 -19.22 -15.16 -4.88
N HIS A 30 -19.11 -16.07 -5.86
CA HIS A 30 -19.20 -17.50 -5.62
C HIS A 30 -18.16 -17.92 -4.60
N LEU A 31 -16.87 -17.62 -4.85
CA LEU A 31 -15.79 -17.92 -3.91
C LEU A 31 -16.08 -17.42 -2.50
N VAL A 32 -16.48 -16.16 -2.33
CA VAL A 32 -16.76 -15.63 -0.99
C VAL A 32 -17.94 -16.37 -0.35
N SER A 33 -18.97 -16.71 -1.11
CA SER A 33 -20.17 -17.39 -0.59
C SER A 33 -19.89 -18.84 -0.17
N SER A 34 -19.21 -19.62 -1.01
CA SER A 34 -18.94 -21.05 -0.83
C SER A 34 -17.62 -21.34 -0.11
N LEU A 35 -16.72 -20.36 -0.03
CA LEU A 35 -15.32 -20.52 0.38
C LEU A 35 -14.55 -21.52 -0.49
N HIS A 36 -15.02 -21.76 -1.71
CA HIS A 36 -14.47 -22.76 -2.60
C HIS A 36 -14.58 -22.30 -4.07
N SER A 37 -13.56 -22.61 -4.86
CA SER A 37 -13.56 -22.38 -6.30
C SER A 37 -12.58 -23.33 -6.98
N ASP A 38 -13.01 -23.97 -8.06
CA ASP A 38 -12.14 -24.75 -8.95
C ASP A 38 -11.53 -23.90 -10.08
N THR A 39 -11.98 -22.66 -10.25
CA THR A 39 -11.60 -21.78 -11.37
C THR A 39 -10.66 -20.65 -10.98
N LEU A 40 -10.56 -20.35 -9.67
CA LEU A 40 -9.71 -19.29 -9.15
C LEU A 40 -8.41 -19.89 -8.59
N PRO A 41 -7.31 -19.12 -8.57
CA PRO A 41 -6.04 -19.62 -8.04
C PRO A 41 -6.15 -20.09 -6.58
N ASP A 42 -5.54 -21.24 -6.25
CA ASP A 42 -5.64 -21.84 -4.92
C ASP A 42 -5.21 -20.90 -3.79
N PHE A 43 -4.22 -20.02 -4.03
CA PHE A 43 -3.78 -19.07 -3.01
C PHE A 43 -4.92 -18.13 -2.58
N MET A 44 -5.75 -17.69 -3.54
CA MET A 44 -6.88 -16.81 -3.28
C MET A 44 -7.96 -17.53 -2.49
N VAL A 45 -8.22 -18.79 -2.84
CA VAL A 45 -9.19 -19.64 -2.12
C VAL A 45 -8.76 -19.81 -0.67
N ARG A 46 -7.49 -20.20 -0.44
CA ARG A 46 -6.94 -20.40 0.91
C ARG A 46 -6.95 -19.14 1.76
N GLU A 47 -6.55 -17.99 1.21
CA GLU A 47 -6.55 -16.73 1.99
C GLU A 47 -7.99 -16.29 2.30
N VAL A 48 -8.94 -16.39 1.36
CA VAL A 48 -10.35 -16.07 1.62
C VAL A 48 -10.95 -16.96 2.71
N GLU A 49 -10.68 -18.26 2.65
CA GLU A 49 -11.11 -19.23 3.66
C GLU A 49 -10.49 -18.91 5.04
N SER A 50 -9.18 -18.69 5.08
CA SER A 50 -8.45 -18.33 6.31
C SER A 50 -9.01 -17.07 6.97
N ILE A 51 -9.20 -16.00 6.18
CA ILE A 51 -9.75 -14.72 6.67
C ILE A 51 -11.17 -14.90 7.21
N TRP A 52 -11.99 -15.73 6.53
CA TRP A 52 -13.35 -16.00 6.97
C TRP A 52 -13.38 -16.79 8.29
N ASN A 53 -12.56 -17.82 8.41
CA ASN A 53 -12.46 -18.64 9.64
C ASN A 53 -11.98 -17.82 10.84
N GLU A 54 -11.03 -16.91 10.63
CA GLU A 54 -10.57 -15.98 11.67
C GLU A 54 -11.70 -15.01 12.08
N TYR A 55 -12.46 -14.49 11.11
CA TYR A 55 -13.64 -13.68 11.40
C TYR A 55 -14.70 -14.45 12.20
N GLU A 56 -15.01 -15.71 11.86
CA GLU A 56 -15.96 -16.53 12.63
C GLU A 56 -15.48 -16.80 14.06
N THR A 57 -14.17 -17.00 14.23
CA THR A 57 -13.55 -17.27 15.53
C THR A 57 -13.60 -16.06 16.46
N PHE A 58 -13.27 -14.87 15.95
CA PHE A 58 -13.15 -13.66 16.78
C PHE A 58 -14.35 -12.71 16.69
N ASN A 59 -15.27 -12.94 15.75
CA ASN A 59 -16.41 -12.08 15.42
C ASN A 59 -16.02 -10.59 15.24
N ASN A 60 -14.84 -10.35 14.67
CA ASN A 60 -14.28 -9.01 14.50
C ASN A 60 -14.23 -8.63 13.02
N ILE A 61 -15.11 -7.71 12.60
CA ILE A 61 -15.23 -7.30 11.20
C ILE A 61 -13.93 -6.72 10.62
N ARG A 62 -13.03 -6.18 11.46
CA ARG A 62 -11.75 -5.61 11.01
C ARG A 62 -10.83 -6.66 10.40
N VAL A 63 -10.92 -7.91 10.86
CA VAL A 63 -10.16 -9.05 10.32
C VAL A 63 -10.36 -9.17 8.81
N LEU A 64 -11.57 -8.88 8.32
CA LEU A 64 -11.88 -9.00 6.89
C LEU A 64 -11.13 -8.00 6.01
N ASP A 65 -10.87 -6.78 6.52
CA ASP A 65 -10.10 -5.77 5.79
C ASP A 65 -8.62 -6.06 5.91
N VAL A 66 -8.14 -6.19 7.15
CA VAL A 66 -6.73 -6.40 7.46
C VAL A 66 -6.23 -7.68 6.82
N GLY A 67 -6.97 -8.77 6.95
CA GLY A 67 -6.62 -10.04 6.34
C GLY A 67 -6.55 -9.95 4.82
N ALA A 68 -7.44 -9.20 4.17
CA ALA A 68 -7.39 -9.00 2.73
C ALA A 68 -6.18 -8.16 2.30
N ASP A 69 -5.85 -7.10 3.04
CA ASP A 69 -4.67 -6.26 2.79
C ASP A 69 -3.36 -7.07 2.98
N LEU A 70 -3.29 -7.90 4.03
CA LEU A 70 -2.12 -8.76 4.27
C LEU A 70 -2.00 -9.90 3.24
N ALA A 71 -3.12 -10.50 2.83
CA ALA A 71 -3.14 -11.49 1.75
C ALA A 71 -2.67 -10.90 0.41
N TYR A 72 -3.01 -9.64 0.14
CA TYR A 72 -2.48 -8.91 -1.02
C TYR A 72 -0.96 -8.80 -0.97
N PHE A 73 -0.37 -8.40 0.15
CA PHE A 73 1.09 -8.31 0.28
C PHE A 73 1.80 -9.66 0.18
N LYS A 74 1.25 -10.72 0.79
CA LYS A 74 1.76 -12.09 0.61
C LYS A 74 1.79 -12.48 -0.87
N HIS A 75 0.73 -12.18 -1.61
CA HIS A 75 0.67 -12.51 -3.03
C HIS A 75 1.65 -11.66 -3.85
N LEU A 76 1.78 -10.36 -3.58
CA LEU A 76 2.80 -9.54 -4.22
C LEU A 76 4.21 -10.11 -3.97
N LYS A 77 4.51 -10.51 -2.73
CA LYS A 77 5.81 -11.11 -2.41
C LYS A 77 6.06 -12.40 -3.17
N LEU A 78 5.05 -13.26 -3.32
CA LEU A 78 5.15 -14.46 -4.15
C LEU A 78 5.48 -14.11 -5.61
N LEU A 79 4.77 -13.13 -6.19
CA LEU A 79 5.02 -12.66 -7.56
C LEU A 79 6.41 -12.05 -7.73
N SER A 80 6.96 -11.39 -6.70
CA SER A 80 8.29 -10.79 -6.77
C SER A 80 9.41 -11.80 -7.07
N ASN A 81 9.19 -13.10 -6.84
CA ASN A 81 10.16 -14.14 -7.18
C ASN A 81 10.24 -14.41 -8.69
N GLU A 82 9.23 -13.97 -9.45
CA GLU A 82 9.12 -14.16 -10.90
C GLU A 82 9.33 -12.87 -11.71
N LEU A 83 9.51 -11.74 -11.01
CA LEU A 83 9.69 -10.41 -11.60
C LEU A 83 11.16 -10.00 -11.64
N ASP A 84 11.44 -8.99 -12.47
CA ASP A 84 12.76 -8.33 -12.50
C ASP A 84 13.04 -7.57 -11.20
N GLU A 85 14.34 -7.38 -10.91
CA GLU A 85 14.84 -6.80 -9.66
C GLU A 85 14.18 -5.46 -9.30
N VAL A 86 13.93 -4.60 -10.29
CA VAL A 86 13.29 -3.29 -10.08
C VAL A 86 11.84 -3.44 -9.62
N LEU A 87 11.06 -4.33 -10.24
CA LEU A 87 9.68 -4.58 -9.81
C LEU A 87 9.62 -5.29 -8.45
N SER A 88 10.55 -6.20 -8.18
CA SER A 88 10.66 -6.84 -6.88
C SER A 88 11.04 -5.85 -5.78
N GLN A 89 11.91 -4.89 -6.09
CA GLN A 89 12.23 -3.77 -5.20
C GLN A 89 11.00 -2.89 -4.94
N VAL A 90 10.23 -2.53 -5.97
CA VAL A 90 8.97 -1.76 -5.82
C VAL A 90 8.00 -2.45 -4.86
N ILE A 91 7.84 -3.78 -4.96
CA ILE A 91 6.97 -4.54 -4.06
C ILE A 91 7.44 -4.43 -2.61
N VAL A 92 8.74 -4.58 -2.36
CA VAL A 92 9.31 -4.47 -1.01
C VAL A 92 9.15 -3.05 -0.47
N GLU A 93 9.42 -2.02 -1.29
CA GLU A 93 9.22 -0.62 -0.92
C GLU A 93 7.76 -0.34 -0.56
N MET A 94 6.79 -0.85 -1.33
CA MET A 94 5.37 -0.72 -1.02
C MET A 94 5.01 -1.33 0.35
N ILE A 95 5.50 -2.54 0.64
CA ILE A 95 5.22 -3.24 1.90
C ILE A 95 5.87 -2.52 3.08
N ASP A 96 7.13 -2.12 2.94
CA ASP A 96 7.87 -1.45 4.02
C ASP A 96 7.27 -0.08 4.34
N PHE A 97 6.90 0.70 3.30
CA PHE A 97 6.21 1.97 3.50
C PHE A 97 4.83 1.77 4.13
N TYR A 98 4.07 0.76 3.71
CA TYR A 98 2.82 0.41 4.37
C TYR A 98 3.03 0.16 5.87
N ASN A 99 4.06 -0.60 6.24
CA ASN A 99 4.37 -0.90 7.63
C ASN A 99 4.77 0.35 8.42
N ILE A 100 5.77 1.12 7.98
CA ILE A 100 6.26 2.30 8.71
C ILE A 100 5.15 3.37 8.87
N ILE A 101 4.31 3.56 7.84
CA ILE A 101 3.16 4.47 7.88
C ILE A 101 2.13 3.99 8.89
N THR A 102 1.83 2.69 8.88
CA THR A 102 0.87 2.06 9.79
C THR A 102 1.33 2.17 11.24
N VAL A 103 2.60 1.91 11.52
CA VAL A 103 3.21 2.12 12.84
C VAL A 103 3.10 3.59 13.26
N LYS A 104 3.57 4.52 12.42
CA LYS A 104 3.53 5.96 12.73
C LYS A 104 2.12 6.44 13.07
N ARG A 105 1.12 5.97 12.32
CA ARG A 105 -0.31 6.26 12.56
C ARG A 105 -0.78 5.63 13.86
N GLY A 106 -0.55 4.34 14.06
CA GLY A 106 -0.98 3.60 15.25
C GLY A 106 -0.45 4.24 16.53
N LEU A 107 0.83 4.57 16.57
CA LEU A 107 1.45 5.25 17.71
C LEU A 107 0.87 6.65 17.93
N SER A 108 0.66 7.44 16.87
CA SER A 108 0.01 8.77 16.99
C SER A 108 -1.43 8.71 17.51
N GLN A 109 -2.09 7.56 17.37
CA GLN A 109 -3.45 7.29 17.86
C GLN A 109 -3.47 6.57 19.21
N ASN A 110 -2.32 6.44 19.88
CA ASN A 110 -2.17 5.71 21.15
C ASN A 110 -2.67 4.24 21.09
N LYS A 111 -2.46 3.56 19.95
CA LYS A 111 -2.75 2.12 19.81
C LYS A 111 -1.68 1.29 20.52
N SER A 112 -2.09 0.13 21.05
CA SER A 112 -1.13 -0.81 21.64
C SER A 112 -0.25 -1.44 20.56
N HIS A 113 0.95 -1.90 20.92
CA HIS A 113 1.82 -2.63 19.99
C HIS A 113 1.14 -3.88 19.42
N GLY A 114 0.36 -4.58 20.23
CA GLY A 114 -0.40 -5.75 19.77
C GLY A 114 -1.41 -5.40 18.69
N ASP A 115 -2.15 -4.30 18.87
CA ASP A 115 -3.11 -3.81 17.86
C ASP A 115 -2.41 -3.36 16.58
N ILE A 116 -1.23 -2.71 16.69
CA ILE A 116 -0.46 -2.27 15.53
C ILE A 116 0.09 -3.49 14.78
N LEU A 117 0.68 -4.45 15.49
CA LEU A 117 1.33 -5.62 14.90
C LEU A 117 0.37 -6.46 14.05
N GLN A 118 -0.90 -6.56 14.46
CA GLN A 118 -1.95 -7.23 13.68
C GLN A 118 -2.19 -6.62 12.30
N LEU A 119 -1.81 -5.36 12.09
CA LEU A 119 -1.99 -4.66 10.82
C LEU A 119 -0.79 -4.78 9.89
N LEU A 120 0.36 -5.24 10.38
CA LEU A 120 1.63 -5.21 9.67
C LEU A 120 1.87 -6.48 8.88
N SER A 121 2.64 -6.36 7.80
CA SER A 121 3.08 -7.48 6.98
C SER A 121 4.54 -7.84 7.29
N ASP A 122 4.86 -9.13 7.40
CA ASP A 122 6.24 -9.63 7.54
C ASP A 122 6.91 -9.90 6.17
N GLU A 123 6.27 -9.53 5.05
CA GLU A 123 6.73 -9.82 3.69
C GLU A 123 7.71 -8.77 3.12
N GLY A 124 8.00 -7.74 3.92
CA GLY A 124 8.88 -6.62 3.58
C GLY A 124 10.38 -6.96 3.59
N SER A 125 11.22 -5.95 3.79
CA SER A 125 12.68 -6.11 3.91
C SER A 125 13.12 -6.51 5.32
N ILE A 126 12.34 -6.14 6.33
CA ILE A 126 12.58 -6.39 7.76
C ILE A 126 11.29 -6.82 8.44
N SER A 127 11.40 -7.41 9.63
CA SER A 127 10.21 -7.89 10.36
C SER A 127 9.26 -6.76 10.74
N ALA A 128 7.97 -7.07 10.84
CA ALA A 128 6.92 -6.14 11.28
C ALA A 128 7.24 -5.49 12.64
N LYS A 129 7.84 -6.26 13.56
CA LYS A 129 8.24 -5.76 14.89
C LYS A 129 9.35 -4.72 14.82
N GLU A 130 10.25 -4.85 13.85
CA GLU A 130 11.37 -3.92 13.67
C GLU A 130 10.87 -2.52 13.28
N PHE A 131 9.79 -2.42 12.49
CA PHE A 131 9.18 -1.14 12.15
C PHE A 131 8.64 -0.39 13.38
N ILE A 132 8.13 -1.09 14.40
CA ILE A 132 7.72 -0.48 15.67
C ILE A 132 8.94 0.13 16.36
N TYR A 133 10.02 -0.63 16.47
CA TYR A 133 11.27 -0.17 17.05
C TYR A 133 11.82 1.07 16.33
N ILE A 134 11.86 1.06 14.99
CA ILE A 134 12.35 2.18 14.18
C ILE A 134 11.59 3.47 14.48
N VAL A 135 10.25 3.43 14.54
CA VAL A 135 9.46 4.64 14.76
C VAL A 135 9.60 5.17 16.20
N GLU A 136 9.61 4.27 17.20
CA GLU A 136 9.73 4.67 18.60
C GLU A 136 11.10 5.26 18.94
N ASN A 137 12.16 4.74 18.33
CA ASN A 137 13.54 5.22 18.52
C ASN A 137 13.92 6.35 17.55
N GLN A 138 12.97 6.87 16.77
CA GLN A 138 13.20 7.97 15.82
C GLN A 138 14.24 7.63 14.74
N GLU A 139 14.34 6.36 14.35
CA GLU A 139 15.33 5.85 13.39
C GLU A 139 14.80 5.80 11.95
N ILE A 140 13.67 6.46 11.65
CA ILE A 140 13.08 6.47 10.30
C ILE A 140 14.09 6.94 9.26
N PHE A 141 14.91 7.95 9.58
CA PHE A 141 15.98 8.42 8.69
C PHE A 141 17.02 7.33 8.40
N VAL A 142 17.43 6.57 9.43
CA VAL A 142 18.42 5.49 9.30
C VAL A 142 17.89 4.37 8.43
N TRP A 143 16.62 3.98 8.64
CA TRP A 143 15.95 3.00 7.78
C TRP A 143 15.83 3.51 6.33
N PHE A 144 15.35 4.75 6.13
CA PHE A 144 15.15 5.32 4.81
C PHE A 144 16.47 5.41 4.02
N ASN A 145 17.56 5.84 4.65
CA ASN A 145 18.89 5.93 4.02
C ASN A 145 19.47 4.56 3.64
N LYS A 146 19.06 3.47 4.33
CA LYS A 146 19.46 2.11 3.95
C LYS A 146 18.79 1.66 2.64
N ILE A 147 17.51 1.99 2.47
CA ILE A 147 16.75 1.59 1.27
C ILE A 147 16.92 2.57 0.10
N ASN A 148 17.28 3.82 0.39
CA ASN A 148 17.61 4.86 -0.58
C ASN A 148 18.97 5.49 -0.25
N PRO A 149 20.10 4.83 -0.57
CA PRO A 149 21.44 5.36 -0.28
C PRO A 149 21.86 6.52 -1.22
N SER A 150 21.08 6.79 -2.27
CA SER A 150 21.38 7.85 -3.23
C SER A 150 21.03 9.22 -2.67
N LEU A 151 21.99 10.14 -2.71
CA LEU A 151 21.79 11.55 -2.38
C LEU A 151 20.99 12.23 -3.50
N ASP A 152 19.67 12.20 -3.39
CA ASP A 152 18.77 12.94 -4.28
C ASP A 152 18.11 14.10 -3.52
N SER A 153 18.32 15.31 -4.04
CA SER A 153 17.76 16.55 -3.48
C SER A 153 16.23 16.54 -3.34
N ILE A 154 15.52 15.69 -4.10
CA ILE A 154 14.06 15.55 -4.01
C ILE A 154 13.61 15.07 -2.62
N PHE A 155 14.48 14.37 -1.89
CA PHE A 155 14.19 13.81 -0.57
C PHE A 155 14.66 14.68 0.59
N SER A 156 15.54 15.66 0.35
CA SER A 156 16.26 16.38 1.42
C SER A 156 15.34 17.03 2.47
N THR A 157 14.22 17.61 2.06
CA THR A 157 13.25 18.19 3.02
C THR A 157 12.62 17.12 3.92
N TYR A 158 12.35 15.92 3.40
CA TYR A 158 11.79 14.81 4.16
C TYR A 158 12.83 14.14 5.04
N GLU A 159 14.07 14.02 4.55
CA GLU A 159 15.21 13.52 5.32
C GLU A 159 15.46 14.38 6.56
N LEU A 160 15.46 15.71 6.43
CA LEU A 160 15.56 16.63 7.57
C LEU A 160 14.41 16.43 8.56
N LYS A 161 13.17 16.32 8.07
CA LYS A 161 12.01 16.05 8.92
C LYS A 161 12.07 14.69 9.63
N MET A 162 12.68 13.68 9.01
CA MET A 162 12.92 12.39 9.67
C MET A 162 13.96 12.53 10.78
N GLN A 163 15.06 13.24 10.52
CA GLN A 163 16.12 13.51 11.50
C GLN A 163 15.60 14.30 12.71
N ASP A 164 14.72 15.27 12.45
CA ASP A 164 14.07 16.08 13.49
C ASP A 164 12.87 15.38 14.15
N ALA A 165 12.55 14.15 13.77
CA ALA A 165 11.38 13.38 14.21
C ALA A 165 10.03 14.11 14.02
N THR A 166 9.94 15.01 13.05
CA THR A 166 8.74 15.80 12.73
C THR A 166 7.96 15.26 11.53
N ILE A 167 8.50 14.29 10.79
CA ILE A 167 7.83 13.73 9.62
C ILE A 167 6.46 13.11 9.97
N SER A 168 5.44 13.51 9.21
CA SER A 168 4.07 13.02 9.35
C SER A 168 3.81 11.76 8.52
N SER A 169 2.78 11.00 8.88
CA SER A 169 2.35 9.84 8.09
C SER A 169 1.95 10.20 6.66
N SER A 170 1.36 11.39 6.44
CA SER A 170 1.00 11.86 5.10
C SER A 170 2.22 12.25 4.25
N GLU A 171 3.31 12.68 4.89
CA GLU A 171 4.56 12.94 4.20
C GLU A 171 5.28 11.64 3.86
N LEU A 172 5.23 10.63 4.74
CA LEU A 172 5.70 9.28 4.41
C LEU A 172 4.94 8.66 3.23
N GLU A 173 3.62 8.88 3.13
CA GLU A 173 2.84 8.45 1.95
C GLU A 173 3.31 9.12 0.66
N PHE A 174 3.54 10.44 0.71
CA PHE A 174 4.07 11.15 -0.46
C PHE A 174 5.50 10.71 -0.79
N LEU A 175 6.31 10.45 0.22
CA LEU A 175 7.67 9.95 0.05
C LEU A 175 7.71 8.55 -0.58
N CYS A 176 6.76 7.68 -0.21
CA CYS A 176 6.56 6.39 -0.88
C CYS A 176 6.33 6.59 -2.38
N ASP A 177 5.38 7.47 -2.75
CA ASP A 177 5.11 7.79 -4.16
C ASP A 177 6.39 8.29 -4.87
N LEU A 178 7.17 9.18 -4.25
CA LEU A 178 8.42 9.67 -4.84
C LEU A 178 9.50 8.59 -4.99
N LEU A 179 9.63 7.69 -4.01
CA LEU A 179 10.59 6.60 -4.08
C LEU A 179 10.20 5.62 -5.19
N LEU A 180 8.93 5.18 -5.23
CA LEU A 180 8.44 4.29 -6.28
C LEU A 180 8.65 4.88 -7.68
N TYR A 181 8.42 6.19 -7.83
CA TYR A 181 8.73 6.90 -9.08
C TYR A 181 10.20 6.77 -9.45
N LYS A 182 11.11 7.04 -8.51
CA LYS A 182 12.55 6.97 -8.73
C LYS A 182 13.04 5.56 -9.02
N THR A 183 12.58 4.58 -8.26
CA THR A 183 12.90 3.16 -8.46
C THR A 183 12.49 2.71 -9.86
N LEU A 184 11.27 3.03 -10.29
CA LEU A 184 10.83 2.71 -11.63
C LEU A 184 11.52 3.54 -12.73
N ASP A 185 11.98 4.76 -12.44
CA ASP A 185 12.71 5.60 -13.41
C ASP A 185 14.12 5.08 -13.72
N GLN A 186 14.69 4.20 -12.89
CA GLN A 186 15.93 3.47 -13.23
C GLN A 186 15.76 2.66 -14.53
N GLY A 187 14.55 2.18 -14.78
CA GLY A 187 14.15 1.50 -16.00
C GLY A 187 13.76 2.40 -17.16
N ARG A 188 14.05 3.71 -17.12
CA ARG A 188 13.48 4.67 -18.09
C ARG A 188 13.72 4.34 -19.55
N TYR A 189 14.87 3.76 -19.84
CA TYR A 189 15.31 3.40 -21.17
C TYR A 189 14.96 1.96 -21.57
N ASN A 190 14.36 1.18 -20.66
CA ASN A 190 13.83 -0.13 -21.00
C ASN A 190 12.51 0.08 -21.75
N VAL A 191 12.49 -0.29 -23.03
CA VAL A 191 11.34 -0.12 -23.92
C VAL A 191 10.47 -1.37 -24.04
N GLU A 192 10.87 -2.47 -23.41
CA GLU A 192 10.19 -3.76 -23.44
C GLU A 192 9.95 -4.28 -22.02
N GLY A 193 8.90 -5.10 -21.87
CA GLY A 193 8.61 -5.82 -20.62
C GLY A 193 7.65 -5.11 -19.65
N PRO A 194 7.40 -5.74 -18.49
CA PRO A 194 6.38 -5.30 -17.53
C PRO A 194 6.70 -3.95 -16.87
N LEU A 195 7.97 -3.55 -16.85
CA LEU A 195 8.43 -2.31 -16.25
C LEU A 195 7.84 -1.05 -16.91
N VAL A 196 7.65 -1.06 -18.25
CA VAL A 196 7.01 0.04 -18.98
C VAL A 196 5.56 0.20 -18.54
N LEU A 197 4.85 -0.91 -18.36
CA LEU A 197 3.47 -0.92 -17.91
C LEU A 197 3.36 -0.43 -16.46
N ALA A 198 4.25 -0.88 -15.57
CA ALA A 198 4.29 -0.42 -14.18
C ALA A 198 4.50 1.10 -14.08
N ARG A 199 5.43 1.65 -14.85
CA ARG A 199 5.67 3.10 -14.95
C ARG A 199 4.44 3.86 -15.44
N TYR A 200 3.79 3.36 -16.49
CA TYR A 200 2.59 3.98 -17.03
C TYR A 200 1.45 3.97 -15.99
N LEU A 201 1.20 2.83 -15.33
CA LEU A 201 0.16 2.70 -14.31
C LEU A 201 0.41 3.62 -13.12
N LEU A 202 1.66 3.72 -12.63
CA LEU A 202 2.03 4.65 -11.56
C LEU A 202 1.77 6.11 -11.98
N GLY A 203 2.13 6.45 -13.22
CA GLY A 203 1.85 7.75 -13.81
C GLY A 203 0.35 8.09 -13.82
N CYS A 204 -0.49 7.17 -14.28
CA CYS A 204 -1.95 7.32 -14.24
C CYS A 204 -2.46 7.48 -12.80
N GLU A 205 -1.92 6.73 -11.84
CA GLU A 205 -2.31 6.86 -10.44
C GLU A 205 -1.95 8.25 -9.88
N PHE A 206 -0.77 8.77 -10.24
CA PHE A 206 -0.33 10.12 -9.85
C PHE A 206 -1.19 11.21 -10.48
N GLU A 207 -1.58 11.08 -11.74
CA GLU A 207 -2.50 12.00 -12.39
C GLU A 207 -3.85 12.04 -11.65
N VAL A 208 -4.42 10.88 -11.32
CA VAL A 208 -5.66 10.81 -10.55
C VAL A 208 -5.50 11.43 -9.16
N LYS A 209 -4.41 11.15 -8.44
CA LYS A 209 -4.11 11.75 -7.13
C LYS A 209 -3.95 13.27 -7.23
N ASN A 210 -3.22 13.76 -8.24
CA ASN A 210 -2.99 15.17 -8.48
C ASN A 210 -4.29 15.91 -8.83
N LEU A 211 -5.08 15.37 -9.76
CA LEU A 211 -6.39 15.93 -10.13
C LEU A 211 -7.32 15.99 -8.91
N ARG A 212 -7.39 14.92 -8.12
CA ARG A 212 -8.18 14.90 -6.88
C ARG A 212 -7.72 15.98 -5.91
N MET A 213 -6.41 16.12 -5.72
CA MET A 213 -5.85 17.15 -4.82
C MET A 213 -6.18 18.56 -5.30
N ILE A 214 -6.01 18.85 -6.58
CA ILE A 214 -6.34 20.16 -7.18
C ILE A 214 -7.83 20.46 -7.03
N ILE A 215 -8.71 19.52 -7.37
CA ILE A 215 -10.16 19.70 -7.24
C ILE A 215 -10.55 19.94 -5.78
N SER A 216 -10.01 19.15 -4.84
CA SER A 216 -10.27 19.35 -3.41
C SER A 216 -9.77 20.70 -2.92
N ALA A 217 -8.60 21.16 -3.36
CA ALA A 217 -8.08 22.48 -3.00
C ALA A 217 -8.98 23.60 -3.53
N LEU A 218 -9.42 23.51 -4.79
CA LEU A 218 -10.35 24.47 -5.40
C LEU A 218 -11.68 24.51 -4.65
N GLN A 219 -12.27 23.35 -4.32
CA GLN A 219 -13.53 23.27 -3.56
C GLN A 219 -13.42 23.87 -2.16
N ASN A 220 -12.25 23.77 -1.54
CA ASN A 220 -12.00 24.26 -0.17
C ASN A 220 -11.30 25.64 -0.15
N THR A 221 -11.18 26.32 -1.30
CA THR A 221 -10.52 27.64 -1.41
C THR A 221 -9.08 27.64 -0.84
N ILE A 222 -8.37 26.52 -0.96
CA ILE A 222 -6.97 26.39 -0.53
C ILE A 222 -6.06 26.95 -1.64
N PRO A 223 -5.10 27.84 -1.33
CA PRO A 223 -4.17 28.38 -2.32
C PRO A 223 -3.33 27.30 -3.00
N PHE A 224 -3.09 27.43 -4.32
CA PHE A 224 -2.31 26.46 -5.08
C PHE A 224 -0.88 26.28 -4.54
N GLU A 225 -0.25 27.36 -4.08
CA GLU A 225 1.10 27.30 -3.48
C GLU A 225 1.16 26.36 -2.27
N SER A 226 0.06 26.20 -1.53
CA SER A 226 0.00 25.27 -0.39
C SER A 226 -0.07 23.79 -0.77
N ILE A 227 -0.38 23.47 -2.03
CA ILE A 227 -0.46 22.09 -2.53
C ILE A 227 0.62 21.78 -3.57
N LYS A 228 1.32 22.78 -4.08
CA LYS A 228 2.31 22.66 -5.16
C LYS A 228 3.43 21.66 -4.82
N GLU A 229 3.95 21.72 -3.59
CA GLU A 229 4.99 20.81 -3.10
C GLU A 229 4.50 19.36 -2.90
N ARG A 230 3.18 19.13 -2.97
CA ARG A 230 2.53 17.82 -2.79
C ARG A 230 2.05 17.21 -4.10
N ILE A 231 2.29 17.90 -5.23
CA ILE A 231 2.01 17.41 -6.57
C ILE A 231 3.05 16.35 -6.92
N ARG A 232 2.58 15.18 -7.31
CA ARG A 232 3.44 14.08 -7.77
C ARG A 232 3.98 14.35 -9.18
N PRO A 233 5.14 13.80 -9.55
CA PRO A 233 5.65 13.85 -10.91
C PRO A 233 4.60 13.36 -11.94
N HIS A 234 4.70 13.84 -13.17
CA HIS A 234 3.81 13.42 -14.26
C HIS A 234 4.51 12.40 -15.16
N TYR A 235 3.74 11.54 -15.81
CA TYR A 235 4.30 10.63 -16.80
C TYR A 235 4.82 11.43 -18.00
N GLY A 236 6.11 11.31 -18.31
CA GLY A 236 6.75 11.97 -19.45
C GLY A 236 7.73 13.10 -19.11
N SER A 237 7.81 13.55 -17.85
CA SER A 237 8.89 14.43 -17.36
C SER A 237 10.18 13.69 -17.04
#